data_AF-A0A9E7ERH4-F1
#
_entry.id   AF-A0A9E7ERH4-F1
#
_cell.length_a   1.000
_cell.length_b   1.000
_cell.length_c   1.000
_cell.angle_alpha   90.00
_cell.angle_beta   90.00
_cell.angle_gamma   90.00
#
_symmetry.space_group_name_H-M   'P 1'
#
loop_
_entity.id
_entity.type
_entity.pdbx_description
1 polymer ?
#
loop_
_entity_poly.entity_id
_entity_poly.type
_entity_poly.pdbx_seq_one_letter_code
_entity_poly.pdbx_strand_id
1 'polypeptide(L)'
;MFHCSRYASCLEYLENLKPNLLLDIHLHDHVETLYTEIRHKAIIQYTHPFISVDLHMMAGAFKTNVAGLEKELEALIADNQIQARIDSHNKILYARHADQRNATFQRALQTGIEFERDVRAVLVRANLIKQESILKAAKKP
;
A
#
# COMPACT_ATOMS: atom_id res chain seq x y z
N MET A 1 -16.54 7.67 -19.54
CA MET A 1 -15.85 8.82 -18.89
C MET A 1 -14.79 8.35 -17.89
N PHE A 2 -15.16 7.53 -16.90
CA PHE A 2 -14.23 6.98 -15.91
C PHE A 2 -13.02 6.25 -16.53
N HIS A 3 -13.25 5.31 -17.46
CA HIS A 3 -12.18 4.57 -18.15
C HIS A 3 -11.30 5.40 -19.10
N CYS A 4 -11.74 6.61 -19.46
CA CYS A 4 -10.98 7.52 -20.33
C CYS A 4 -10.26 8.60 -19.51
N SER A 5 -10.10 8.40 -18.20
CA SER A 5 -9.47 9.33 -17.25
C SER A 5 -10.12 10.73 -17.19
N ARG A 6 -11.38 10.86 -17.61
CA ARG A 6 -12.15 12.12 -17.55
C ARG A 6 -12.88 12.22 -16.21
N TYR A 7 -12.13 12.28 -15.11
CA TYR A 7 -12.68 12.21 -13.74
C TYR A 7 -13.51 13.44 -13.36
N ALA A 8 -13.09 14.66 -13.73
CA ALA A 8 -13.83 15.89 -13.45
C ALA A 8 -15.29 15.84 -13.96
N SER A 9 -15.47 15.48 -15.23
CA SER A 9 -16.80 15.37 -15.84
C SER A 9 -17.59 14.19 -15.27
N CYS A 10 -16.91 13.09 -14.92
CA CYS A 10 -17.54 11.91 -14.34
C CYS A 10 -18.12 12.20 -12.96
N LEU A 11 -17.34 12.85 -12.09
CA LEU A 11 -17.76 13.20 -10.73
C LEU A 11 -18.85 14.27 -10.75
N GLU A 12 -18.77 15.25 -11.64
CA GLU A 12 -19.84 16.23 -11.82
C GLU A 12 -21.17 15.59 -12.24
N TYR A 13 -21.13 14.66 -13.19
CA TYR A 13 -22.33 13.93 -13.58
C TYR A 13 -22.88 13.10 -12.42
N LEU A 14 -22.01 12.49 -11.63
CA LEU A 14 -22.39 11.72 -10.45
C LEU A 14 -23.06 12.60 -9.39
N GLU A 15 -22.49 13.78 -9.07
CA GLU A 15 -23.11 14.73 -8.15
C GLU A 15 -24.49 15.21 -8.62
N ASN A 16 -24.70 15.40 -9.92
CA ASN A 16 -26.02 15.77 -10.46
C ASN A 16 -27.06 14.64 -10.33
N LEU A 17 -26.62 13.39 -10.27
CA LEU A 17 -27.51 12.23 -10.05
C LEU A 17 -27.83 12.01 -8.57
N LYS A 18 -26.96 12.47 -7.66
CA LYS A 18 -27.05 12.25 -6.22
C LYS A 18 -28.43 12.55 -5.62
N PRO A 19 -29.10 13.69 -5.93
CA PRO A 19 -30.42 13.98 -5.36
C PRO A 19 -31.48 12.94 -5.72
N ASN A 20 -31.41 12.37 -6.94
CA ASN A 20 -32.36 11.35 -7.38
C ASN A 20 -32.09 10.01 -6.71
N LEU A 21 -30.81 9.64 -6.52
CA LEU A 21 -30.43 8.38 -5.88
C LEU A 21 -30.77 8.37 -4.39
N LEU A 22 -30.75 9.53 -3.73
CA LEU A 22 -31.14 9.67 -2.33
C LEU A 22 -32.65 9.46 -2.10
N LEU A 23 -33.48 9.51 -3.15
CA LEU A 23 -34.92 9.24 -3.07
C LEU A 23 -35.25 7.74 -3.22
N ASP A 24 -34.27 6.91 -3.59
CA ASP A 24 -34.46 5.48 -3.78
C ASP A 24 -34.40 4.73 -2.45
N ILE A 25 -35.43 3.93 -2.16
CA ILE A 25 -35.61 3.21 -0.89
C ILE A 25 -34.45 2.25 -0.59
N HIS A 26 -33.87 1.61 -1.61
CA HIS A 26 -32.83 0.61 -1.41
C HIS A 26 -31.43 1.21 -1.52
N LEU A 27 -31.27 2.25 -2.34
CA LEU A 27 -29.95 2.83 -2.60
C LEU A 27 -29.56 3.90 -1.58
N HIS A 28 -30.53 4.60 -0.97
CA HIS A 28 -30.31 5.74 -0.07
C HIS A 28 -29.17 5.53 0.93
N ASP A 29 -29.23 4.45 1.71
CA ASP A 29 -28.27 4.13 2.77
C ASP A 29 -26.84 3.86 2.25
N HIS A 30 -26.70 3.58 0.96
CA HIS A 30 -25.44 3.22 0.33
C HIS A 30 -24.85 4.33 -0.55
N VAL A 31 -25.62 5.38 -0.87
CA VAL A 31 -25.19 6.43 -1.81
C VAL A 31 -23.87 7.05 -1.38
N GLU A 32 -23.75 7.51 -0.12
CA GLU A 32 -22.52 8.18 0.34
C GLU A 32 -21.30 7.25 0.26
N THR A 33 -21.42 6.02 0.76
CA THR A 33 -20.34 5.02 0.72
C THR A 33 -19.90 4.73 -0.71
N LEU A 34 -20.86 4.53 -1.62
CA LEU A 34 -20.56 4.27 -3.03
C LEU A 34 -19.85 5.46 -3.69
N TYR A 35 -20.25 6.69 -3.39
CA TYR A 35 -19.63 7.89 -3.94
C TYR A 35 -18.20 8.05 -3.45
N THR A 36 -17.96 7.83 -2.16
CA THR A 36 -16.62 7.81 -1.58
C THR A 36 -15.74 6.76 -2.26
N GLU A 37 -16.22 5.52 -2.41
CA GLU A 37 -15.45 4.44 -3.05
C GLU A 37 -15.15 4.71 -4.53
N ILE A 38 -16.11 5.27 -5.28
CA ILE A 38 -15.90 5.67 -6.68
C ILE A 38 -14.81 6.75 -6.76
N ARG A 39 -14.85 7.73 -5.85
CA ARG A 39 -13.86 8.81 -5.77
C ARG A 39 -12.47 8.29 -5.41
N HIS A 40 -12.36 7.45 -4.39
CA HIS A 40 -11.10 6.79 -4.02
C HIS A 40 -10.51 5.99 -5.19
N LYS A 41 -11.34 5.20 -5.88
CA LYS A 41 -10.90 4.44 -7.06
C LYS A 41 -10.40 5.33 -8.19
N ALA A 42 -11.05 6.48 -8.42
CA ALA A 42 -10.59 7.46 -9.39
C ALA A 42 -9.22 8.06 -9.00
N ILE A 43 -9.02 8.42 -7.73
CA ILE A 43 -7.75 8.95 -7.22
C ILE A 43 -6.61 7.93 -7.41
N ILE A 44 -6.84 6.67 -7.04
CA ILE A 44 -5.87 5.58 -7.22
C ILE A 44 -5.49 5.44 -8.70
N GLN A 45 -6.48 5.37 -9.59
CA GLN A 45 -6.22 5.24 -11.02
C GLN A 45 -5.53 6.47 -11.62
N TYR A 46 -5.87 7.68 -11.15
CA TYR A 46 -5.25 8.91 -11.63
C TYR A 46 -3.76 8.97 -11.28
N THR A 47 -3.37 8.48 -10.10
CA THR A 47 -1.96 8.51 -9.64
C THR A 47 -1.12 7.39 -10.25
N HIS A 48 -1.72 6.26 -10.63
CA HIS A 48 -1.02 5.05 -11.07
C HIS A 48 0.01 5.23 -12.21
N PRO A 49 -0.25 6.00 -13.29
CA PRO A 49 0.70 6.12 -14.38
C PRO A 49 1.83 7.15 -14.13
N PHE A 50 1.83 7.87 -13.01
CA PHE A 50 2.75 8.97 -12.77
C PHE A 50 3.74 8.68 -11.63
N ILE A 51 5.01 9.06 -11.84
CA ILE A 51 6.05 9.00 -10.81
C ILE A 51 5.91 10.18 -9.83
N SER A 52 5.42 11.31 -10.32
CA SER A 52 5.13 12.49 -9.51
C SER A 52 3.91 13.23 -10.05
N VAL A 53 3.08 13.76 -9.17
CA VAL A 53 1.85 14.49 -9.51
C VAL A 53 1.82 15.82 -8.76
N ASP A 54 1.54 16.90 -9.47
CA ASP A 54 1.27 18.22 -8.88
C ASP A 54 -0.13 18.23 -8.23
N LEU A 55 -0.19 18.55 -6.93
CA LEU A 55 -1.44 18.50 -6.18
C LEU A 55 -2.41 19.64 -6.55
N HIS A 56 -1.93 20.77 -7.06
CA HIS A 56 -2.81 21.84 -7.55
C HIS A 56 -3.54 21.41 -8.82
N MET A 57 -2.81 20.79 -9.77
CA MET A 57 -3.41 20.25 -10.99
C MET A 57 -4.41 19.13 -10.67
N MET A 58 -4.03 18.23 -9.76
CA MET A 58 -4.90 17.14 -9.34
C MET A 58 -6.14 17.66 -8.61
N ALA A 59 -6.01 18.65 -7.72
CA ALA A 59 -7.15 19.26 -7.04
C ALA A 59 -8.14 19.87 -8.03
N GLY A 60 -7.65 20.52 -9.09
CA GLY A 60 -8.47 21.02 -10.20
C GLY A 60 -9.22 19.90 -10.93
N ALA A 61 -8.56 18.77 -11.20
CA ALA A 61 -9.18 17.62 -11.86
C ALA A 61 -10.26 16.93 -11.00
N PHE A 62 -10.13 16.98 -9.67
CA PHE A 62 -11.07 16.37 -8.73
C PHE A 62 -12.07 17.36 -8.12
N LYS A 63 -12.09 18.60 -8.62
CA LYS A 63 -12.96 19.71 -8.16
C LYS A 63 -12.94 19.87 -6.63
N THR A 64 -11.77 19.78 -6.04
CA THR A 64 -11.56 19.94 -4.60
C THR A 64 -10.46 20.97 -4.36
N ASN A 65 -10.21 21.29 -3.09
CA ASN A 65 -9.05 22.07 -2.69
C ASN A 65 -7.88 21.14 -2.33
N VAL A 66 -6.67 21.69 -2.33
CA VAL A 66 -5.44 20.91 -2.05
C VAL A 66 -5.49 20.29 -0.65
N ALA A 67 -5.97 21.01 0.36
CA ALA A 67 -6.02 20.49 1.73
C ALA A 67 -6.99 19.30 1.88
N GLY A 68 -8.11 19.30 1.17
CA GLY A 68 -9.06 18.19 1.11
C GLY A 68 -8.44 17.00 0.38
N LEU A 69 -7.80 17.25 -0.77
CA LEU A 69 -7.10 16.21 -1.52
C LEU A 69 -5.97 15.56 -0.70
N GLU A 70 -5.21 16.35 0.06
CA GLU A 70 -4.15 15.84 0.95
C GLU A 70 -4.72 14.87 1.99
N LYS A 71 -5.84 15.19 2.63
CA LYS A 71 -6.50 14.28 3.59
C LYS A 71 -6.97 12.98 2.94
N GLU A 72 -7.55 13.06 1.75
CA GLU A 72 -7.98 11.88 1.00
C GLU A 72 -6.78 10.99 0.62
N LEU A 73 -5.68 11.60 0.15
CA LEU A 73 -4.45 10.89 -0.17
C LEU A 73 -3.78 10.29 1.07
N GLU A 74 -3.77 10.99 2.20
CA GLU A 74 -3.27 10.48 3.48
C GLU A 74 -4.00 9.20 3.91
N ALA A 75 -5.34 9.19 3.83
CA ALA A 75 -6.13 8.00 4.13
C ALA A 75 -5.79 6.84 3.19
N LEU A 76 -5.72 7.10 1.88
CA LEU A 76 -5.40 6.05 0.89
C LEU A 76 -3.96 5.53 1.00
N ILE A 77 -3.02 6.37 1.43
CA ILE A 77 -1.64 5.96 1.71
C ILE A 77 -1.57 5.14 3.00
N ALA A 78 -2.28 5.56 4.06
CA ALA A 78 -2.35 4.84 5.33
C ALA A 78 -2.94 3.43 5.16
N ASP A 79 -3.98 3.31 4.32
CA ASP A 79 -4.63 2.03 3.97
C ASP A 79 -3.85 1.21 2.94
N ASN A 80 -2.63 1.63 2.59
CA ASN A 80 -1.75 1.01 1.58
C ASN A 80 -2.38 0.83 0.19
N GLN A 81 -3.42 1.59 -0.14
CA GLN A 81 -4.04 1.59 -1.48
C GLN A 81 -3.17 2.36 -2.48
N ILE A 82 -2.42 3.36 -2.02
CA ILE A 82 -1.48 4.14 -2.82
C ILE A 82 -0.09 4.07 -2.18
N GLN A 83 0.89 3.59 -2.94
CA GLN A 83 2.30 3.64 -2.52
C GLN A 83 2.90 4.97 -2.95
N ALA A 84 2.73 6.01 -2.13
CA ALA A 84 3.24 7.35 -2.41
C ALA A 84 3.69 8.11 -1.16
N ARG A 85 4.31 9.27 -1.36
CA ARG A 85 4.69 10.23 -0.33
C ARG A 85 4.26 11.63 -0.74
N ILE A 86 3.69 12.37 0.20
CA ILE A 86 3.26 13.75 -0.01
C ILE A 86 4.39 14.69 0.40
N ASP A 87 4.84 15.53 -0.51
CA ASP A 87 5.62 16.74 -0.21
C ASP A 87 4.64 17.89 0.00
N SER A 88 4.36 18.19 1.27
CA SER A 88 3.38 19.21 1.66
C SER A 88 3.89 20.64 1.47
N HIS A 89 5.21 20.85 1.30
CA HIS A 89 5.80 22.16 1.05
C HIS A 89 5.66 22.53 -0.43
N ASN A 90 6.09 21.63 -1.31
CA ASN A 90 6.05 21.85 -2.76
C ASN A 90 4.70 21.45 -3.38
N LYS A 91 3.82 20.81 -2.60
CA LYS A 91 2.52 20.29 -3.05
C LYS A 91 2.65 19.29 -4.20
N ILE A 92 3.56 18.32 -4.03
CA ILE A 92 3.82 17.25 -4.99
C ILE A 92 3.62 15.90 -4.33
N LEU A 93 2.91 15.00 -5.00
CA LEU A 93 2.81 13.59 -4.63
C LEU A 93 3.87 12.80 -5.39
N TYR A 94 4.75 12.11 -4.70
CA TYR A 94 5.76 11.23 -5.30
C TYR A 94 5.38 9.77 -5.13
N ALA A 95 5.37 9.00 -6.21
CA ALA A 95 5.22 7.56 -6.16
C ALA A 95 6.39 6.96 -5.38
N ARG A 96 6.06 6.11 -4.40
CA ARG A 96 7.05 5.33 -3.66
C ARG A 96 7.35 4.11 -4.53
N HIS A 97 8.32 4.23 -5.42
CA HIS A 97 8.91 3.02 -5.98
C HIS A 97 9.62 2.30 -4.84
N ALA A 98 9.13 1.11 -4.48
CA ALA A 98 9.94 0.18 -3.72
C ALA A 98 11.20 -0.04 -4.55
N ASP A 99 12.34 0.42 -4.04
CA ASP A 99 13.61 0.23 -4.69
C ASP A 99 13.91 -1.27 -4.70
N GLN A 100 13.53 -1.94 -5.80
CA GLN A 100 13.56 -3.38 -5.96
C GLN A 100 14.95 -3.93 -5.65
N ARG A 101 15.99 -3.14 -5.93
CA ARG A 101 17.38 -3.45 -5.62
C ARG A 101 17.61 -3.50 -4.11
N ASN A 102 17.21 -2.46 -3.38
CA ASN A 102 17.32 -2.44 -1.91
C ASN A 102 16.48 -3.55 -1.26
N ALA A 103 15.26 -3.79 -1.73
CA ALA A 103 14.42 -4.87 -1.23
C ALA A 103 15.07 -6.25 -1.44
N THR A 104 15.70 -6.47 -2.60
CA THR A 104 16.42 -7.72 -2.90
C THR A 104 17.63 -7.88 -1.99
N PHE A 105 18.42 -6.81 -1.78
CA PHE A 105 19.57 -6.84 -0.87
C PHE A 105 19.17 -7.12 0.58
N GLN A 106 18.13 -6.46 1.09
CA GLN A 106 17.63 -6.70 2.44
C GLN A 106 17.16 -8.14 2.61
N ARG A 107 16.45 -8.69 1.62
CA ARG A 107 16.00 -10.09 1.65
C ARG A 107 17.18 -11.07 1.66
N ALA A 108 18.17 -10.87 0.79
CA ALA A 108 19.36 -11.72 0.75
C ALA A 108 20.17 -11.68 2.06
N LEU A 109 20.32 -10.50 2.66
CA LEU A 109 20.98 -10.34 3.97
C LEU A 109 20.22 -11.09 5.07
N GLN A 110 18.89 -10.93 5.11
CA GLN A 110 18.03 -11.60 6.10
C GLN A 110 18.15 -13.12 5.99
N THR A 111 18.06 -13.67 4.78
CA THR A 111 18.25 -15.10 4.53
C THR A 111 19.63 -15.60 4.94
N GLY A 112 20.68 -14.78 4.75
CA GLY A 112 22.04 -15.11 5.22
C GLY A 112 22.16 -15.20 6.73
N ILE A 113 21.53 -14.28 7.46
CA ILE A 113 21.50 -14.27 8.93
C ILE A 113 20.74 -15.49 9.48
N GLU A 114 19.60 -15.81 8.88
CA GLU A 114 18.81 -17.00 9.23
C GLU A 114 19.60 -18.29 8.98
N PHE A 115 20.26 -18.39 7.83
CA PHE A 115 21.11 -19.53 7.50
C PHE A 115 22.27 -19.71 8.49
N GLU A 116 22.98 -18.65 8.87
CA GLU A 116 24.06 -18.75 9.86
C GLU A 116 23.55 -19.27 11.20
N ARG A 117 22.39 -18.77 11.64
CA ARG A 117 21.74 -19.19 12.89
C ARG A 117 21.39 -20.68 12.85
N ASP A 118 20.81 -21.14 11.74
CA ASP A 118 20.41 -22.53 11.56
C ASP A 118 21.62 -23.48 11.53
N VAL A 119 22.67 -23.11 10.80
CA VAL A 119 23.92 -23.89 10.75
C VAL A 119 24.54 -24.00 12.15
N ARG A 120 24.57 -22.91 12.92
CA ARG A 120 25.09 -22.92 14.29
C ARG A 120 24.26 -23.85 15.19
N ALA A 121 22.93 -23.82 15.07
CA ALA A 121 22.04 -24.70 15.83
C ALA A 121 22.27 -26.19 15.49
N VAL A 122 22.41 -26.52 14.20
CA VAL A 122 22.70 -27.89 13.73
C VAL A 122 24.06 -28.37 14.24
N LEU A 123 25.09 -27.51 14.19
CA LEU A 123 26.43 -27.86 14.67
C LEU A 123 26.45 -28.15 16.18
N VAL A 124 25.79 -27.31 16.98
CA VAL A 124 25.64 -27.54 18.43
C VAL A 124 24.93 -28.85 18.71
N ARG A 125 23.82 -29.13 17.99
CA ARG A 125 23.09 -30.38 18.11
C ARG A 125 23.96 -31.61 17.77
N ALA A 126 24.72 -31.55 16.69
CA ALA A 126 25.62 -32.63 16.28
C ALA A 126 26.69 -32.92 17.35
N ASN A 127 27.27 -31.86 17.95
CA ASN A 127 28.24 -31.99 19.02
C ASN A 127 27.66 -32.63 20.28
N LEU A 128 26.44 -32.25 20.69
CA LEU A 128 25.76 -32.86 21.83
C LEU A 128 25.49 -34.36 21.60
N ILE A 129 24.98 -34.73 20.42
CA ILE A 129 24.73 -36.14 20.07
C ILE A 129 26.02 -36.96 20.10
N LYS A 130 27.13 -36.40 19.60
CA LYS A 130 28.44 -37.06 19.63
C LYS A 130 28.94 -37.26 21.07
N GLN A 131 28.75 -36.28 21.96
CA GLN A 131 29.15 -36.45 23.35
C GLN A 131 28.26 -37.46 24.09
N GLU A 132 26.95 -37.46 23.86
CA GLU A 132 26.05 -38.47 24.43
C GLU A 132 26.42 -39.89 23.98
N SER A 133 26.78 -40.09 22.71
CA SER A 133 27.16 -41.42 22.20
C SER A 133 28.47 -41.91 22.81
N ILE A 134 29.46 -41.02 22.98
CA ILE A 134 30.73 -41.35 23.67
C ILE A 134 30.46 -41.72 25.14
N LEU A 135 29.63 -40.97 25.86
CA LEU A 135 29.28 -41.25 27.25
C LEU A 135 28.51 -42.57 27.40
N LYS A 136 27.63 -42.91 26.45
CA LYS A 136 26.91 -44.20 26.42
C LYS A 136 27.84 -45.37 26.11
N ALA A 137 28.83 -45.19 25.23
CA ALA A 137 29.84 -46.21 24.93
C ALA A 137 30.76 -46.47 26.13
N ALA A 138 31.17 -45.43 26.86
CA ALA A 138 32.00 -45.55 28.06
C ALA A 138 31.27 -46.18 29.27
N LYS A 139 29.94 -46.24 29.26
CA LYS A 139 29.10 -46.84 30.33
C LYS A 139 28.76 -48.32 30.11
N LYS A 140 29.14 -48.93 28.98
CA LYS A 140 28.95 -50.37 28.77
C LYS A 140 30.11 -51.14 29.43
N PRO A 141 29.83 -52.05 30.39
CA PRO A 141 30.84 -52.94 30.98
C PRO A 141 31.33 -53.98 29.98
#